data_AF-A0A3D1JWE4-F1
#
_entry.id   AF-A0A3D1JWE4-F1
#
_cell.length_a   1.000
_cell.length_b   1.000
_cell.length_c   1.000
_cell.angle_alpha   90.00
_cell.angle_beta   90.00
_cell.angle_gamma   90.00
#
_symmetry.space_group_name_H-M   'P 1'
#
loop_
_entity.id
_entity.type
_entity.pdbx_description
1 polymer ?
#
loop_
_entity_poly.entity_id
_entity_poly.type
_entity_poly.pdbx_seq_one_letter_code
_entity_poly.pdbx_strand_id
1 'polypeptide(L)'
;MSGKTNIFSELVALRAGLCEISNTVESVKRDKLMVNRHRSAAETKERELAELKAEYKKLHGVIQNAKGKPYTNGFISISDAHAPTAEKLKQQMEELKSKLKKLKKPTYKGQVGINWSSALITAVVLVVIFAVPAFIVITCMWSYPVVVPCALLVAIFAVTMFISFIIHRVGKRKRYKNAMKEYREKLAYNNQINEQIKKLEKQFENYVNSGKYVAELENAEQELSNRITEKQTEAYKSRALQKLYEKVEADKRKQAAANYKNLVQKYAPLLHQSDFDKLDYILYLFDTNRCDTMREALLQLDEQKRNDRIVSSINEAQSYISTNITKSIGTLGDNIRHALAGVACAFDDSVRTNNAMLGAKIAQLESSFKTNIDKSCKQLVESIDSLSTETNVDVYIDNKRIG
;
A
#
# COMPACT_ATOMS: atom_id res chain seq x y z
N MET A 1 -46.26 54.30 39.32
CA MET A 1 -46.17 53.78 37.94
C MET A 1 -44.88 54.19 37.19
N SER A 2 -44.18 55.30 37.49
CA SER A 2 -43.00 55.72 36.69
C SER A 2 -41.73 54.88 36.90
N GLY A 3 -41.56 54.18 38.02
CA GLY A 3 -40.36 53.36 38.30
C GLY A 3 -40.26 52.07 37.48
N LYS A 4 -41.39 51.37 37.24
CA LYS A 4 -41.44 50.09 36.48
C LYS A 4 -41.07 50.31 35.01
N THR A 5 -41.57 51.38 34.41
CA THR A 5 -41.32 51.73 33.00
C THR A 5 -39.86 52.07 32.74
N ASN A 6 -39.17 52.67 33.72
CA ASN A 6 -37.76 53.04 33.59
C ASN A 6 -36.83 51.81 33.62
N ILE A 7 -37.04 50.90 34.58
CA ILE A 7 -36.25 49.67 34.72
C ILE A 7 -36.39 48.77 33.48
N PHE A 8 -37.62 48.56 33.02
CA PHE A 8 -37.87 47.74 31.84
C PHE A 8 -37.18 48.32 30.60
N SER A 9 -37.28 49.63 30.39
CA SER A 9 -36.60 50.32 29.28
C SER A 9 -35.08 50.19 29.35
N GLU A 10 -34.50 50.27 30.55
CA GLU A 10 -33.06 50.07 30.77
C GLU A 10 -32.62 48.63 30.44
N LEU A 11 -33.40 47.62 30.82
CA LEU A 11 -33.12 46.21 30.50
C LEU A 11 -33.24 45.93 29.00
N VAL A 12 -34.21 46.52 28.32
CA VAL A 12 -34.34 46.44 26.85
C VAL A 12 -33.13 47.10 26.17
N ALA A 13 -32.65 48.23 26.69
CA ALA A 13 -31.45 48.89 26.17
C ALA A 13 -30.18 48.06 26.43
N LEU A 14 -30.06 47.40 27.59
CA LEU A 14 -28.99 46.43 27.86
C LEU A 14 -29.03 45.26 26.86
N ARG A 15 -30.21 44.70 26.61
CA ARG A 15 -30.39 43.62 25.62
C ARG A 15 -29.95 44.06 24.24
N ALA A 16 -30.38 45.24 23.79
CA ALA A 16 -29.99 45.80 22.50
C ALA A 16 -28.46 45.97 22.39
N GLY A 17 -27.82 46.50 23.44
CA GLY A 17 -26.37 46.64 23.50
C GLY A 17 -25.61 45.30 23.46
N LEU A 18 -26.11 44.28 24.18
CA LEU A 18 -25.55 42.93 24.12
C LEU A 18 -25.73 42.28 22.74
N CYS A 19 -26.88 42.48 22.08
CA CYS A 19 -27.11 42.04 20.72
C CYS A 19 -26.16 42.70 19.72
N GLU A 20 -25.91 44.00 19.84
CA GLU A 20 -24.96 44.73 18.99
C GLU A 20 -23.53 44.20 19.15
N ILE A 21 -23.10 43.94 20.39
CA ILE A 21 -21.80 43.30 20.66
C ILE A 21 -21.76 41.90 20.06
N SER A 22 -22.80 41.10 20.24
CA SER A 22 -22.87 39.75 19.65
C SER A 22 -22.71 39.80 18.13
N ASN A 23 -23.42 40.71 17.46
CA ASN A 23 -23.30 40.92 16.01
C ASN A 23 -21.87 41.35 15.61
N THR A 24 -21.24 42.19 16.42
CA THR A 24 -19.84 42.62 16.22
C THR A 24 -18.88 41.45 16.40
N VAL A 25 -19.07 40.60 17.41
CA VAL A 25 -18.27 39.39 17.64
C VAL A 25 -18.42 38.39 16.49
N GLU A 26 -19.63 38.20 15.97
CA GLU A 26 -19.86 37.37 14.78
C GLU A 26 -19.22 37.98 13.52
N SER A 27 -19.22 39.32 13.39
CA SER A 27 -18.46 40.03 12.35
C SER A 27 -16.96 39.77 12.46
N VAL A 28 -16.39 39.85 13.67
CA VAL A 28 -14.98 39.53 13.96
C VAL A 28 -14.64 38.08 13.61
N LYS A 29 -15.52 37.11 13.93
CA LYS A 29 -15.33 35.70 13.53
C LYS A 29 -15.25 35.55 12.01
N ARG A 30 -16.14 36.23 11.27
CA ARG A 30 -16.12 36.23 9.80
C ARG A 30 -14.85 36.89 9.25
N ASP A 31 -14.43 38.02 9.80
CA ASP A 31 -13.20 38.70 9.39
C ASP A 31 -11.96 37.84 9.67
N LYS A 32 -11.92 37.13 10.80
CA LYS A 32 -10.84 36.19 11.13
C LYS A 32 -10.72 35.07 10.09
N LEU A 33 -11.84 34.56 9.57
CA LEU A 33 -11.83 33.60 8.47
C LEU A 33 -11.26 34.22 7.18
N MET A 34 -11.59 35.48 6.89
CA MET A 34 -11.02 36.20 5.73
C MET A 34 -9.53 36.44 5.89
N VAL A 35 -9.06 36.82 7.07
CA VAL A 35 -7.63 36.93 7.41
C VAL A 35 -6.90 35.62 7.11
N ASN A 36 -7.45 34.49 7.57
CA ASN A 36 -6.83 33.18 7.33
C ASN A 36 -6.76 32.82 5.84
N ARG A 37 -7.81 33.14 5.06
CA ARG A 37 -7.80 32.94 3.60
C ARG A 37 -6.74 33.79 2.92
N HIS A 38 -6.63 35.06 3.28
CA HIS A 38 -5.62 35.96 2.71
C HIS A 38 -4.20 35.58 3.12
N ARG A 39 -4.00 35.09 4.35
CA ARG A 39 -2.72 34.55 4.81
C ARG A 39 -2.29 33.33 3.98
N SER A 40 -3.17 32.34 3.83
CA SER A 40 -2.88 31.15 3.02
C SER A 40 -2.60 31.49 1.56
N ALA A 41 -3.36 32.43 0.99
CA ALA A 41 -3.10 32.93 -0.37
C ALA A 41 -1.73 33.63 -0.47
N ALA A 42 -1.38 34.48 0.49
CA ALA A 42 -0.09 35.16 0.52
C ALA A 42 1.08 34.16 0.64
N GLU A 43 0.97 33.17 1.53
CA GLU A 43 1.97 32.10 1.70
C GLU A 43 2.16 31.28 0.42
N THR A 44 1.06 30.95 -0.26
CA THR A 44 1.11 30.22 -1.55
C THR A 44 1.85 31.03 -2.61
N LYS A 45 1.54 32.33 -2.74
CA LYS A 45 2.23 33.22 -3.68
C LYS A 45 3.69 33.44 -3.34
N GLU A 46 4.05 33.52 -2.06
CA GLU A 46 5.45 33.61 -1.62
C GLU A 46 6.22 32.33 -1.94
N ARG A 47 5.58 31.16 -1.83
CA ARG A 47 6.17 29.87 -2.22
C ARG A 47 6.41 29.77 -3.73
N GLU A 48 5.41 30.10 -4.54
CA GLU A 48 5.54 30.17 -6.02
C GLU A 48 6.68 31.12 -6.42
N LEU A 49 6.77 32.28 -5.78
CA LEU A 49 7.84 33.25 -6.03
C LEU A 49 9.23 32.69 -5.65
N ALA A 50 9.33 31.95 -4.56
CA ALA A 50 10.58 31.32 -4.14
C ALA A 50 11.04 30.24 -5.13
N GLU A 51 10.10 29.43 -5.64
CA GLU A 51 10.38 28.41 -6.66
C GLU A 51 10.88 29.05 -7.97
N LEU A 52 10.19 30.09 -8.46
CA LEU A 52 10.64 30.85 -9.64
C LEU A 52 12.03 31.47 -9.42
N LYS A 53 12.31 32.07 -8.26
CA LYS A 53 13.64 32.61 -7.96
C LYS A 53 14.72 31.52 -7.94
N ALA A 54 14.40 30.31 -7.48
CA ALA A 54 15.32 29.18 -7.51
C ALA A 54 15.57 28.70 -8.94
N GLU A 55 14.54 28.65 -9.78
CA GLU A 55 14.65 28.34 -11.21
C GLU A 55 15.49 29.38 -11.95
N TYR A 56 15.24 30.67 -11.71
CA TYR A 56 16.06 31.78 -12.22
C TYR A 56 17.53 31.61 -11.87
N LYS A 57 17.83 31.33 -10.60
CA LYS A 57 19.21 31.17 -10.13
C LYS A 57 19.89 29.98 -10.82
N LYS A 58 19.18 28.88 -11.04
CA LYS A 58 19.71 27.72 -11.78
C LYS A 58 20.00 28.10 -13.22
N LEU A 59 19.04 28.70 -13.92
CA LEU A 59 19.17 29.10 -15.33
C LEU A 59 20.29 30.13 -15.52
N HIS A 60 20.34 31.17 -14.68
CA HIS A 60 21.42 32.16 -14.69
C HIS A 60 22.79 31.49 -14.52
N GLY A 61 22.92 30.53 -13.60
CA GLY A 61 24.15 29.75 -13.44
C GLY A 61 24.54 28.95 -14.67
N VAL A 62 23.57 28.39 -15.41
CA VAL A 62 23.81 27.70 -16.69
C VAL A 62 24.32 28.68 -17.74
N ILE A 63 23.69 29.85 -17.87
CA ILE A 63 24.09 30.88 -18.83
C ILE A 63 25.52 31.35 -18.57
N GLN A 64 25.86 31.64 -17.31
CA GLN A 64 27.22 32.04 -16.93
C GLN A 64 28.26 30.96 -17.24
N ASN A 65 27.91 29.68 -17.09
CA ASN A 65 28.79 28.57 -17.44
C ASN A 65 28.93 28.36 -18.96
N ALA A 66 27.89 28.66 -19.73
CA ALA A 66 27.87 28.54 -21.18
C ALA A 66 28.57 29.72 -21.89
N LYS A 67 28.58 30.91 -21.28
CA LYS A 67 29.25 32.10 -21.82
C LYS A 67 30.77 31.88 -21.92
N GLY A 68 31.31 32.02 -23.14
CA GLY A 68 32.75 32.05 -23.40
C GLY A 68 33.47 30.71 -23.38
N LYS A 69 32.76 29.57 -23.26
CA LYS A 69 33.38 28.24 -23.34
C LYS A 69 33.02 27.54 -24.65
N PRO A 70 34.00 27.10 -25.46
CA PRO A 70 33.72 26.30 -26.64
C PRO A 70 33.13 24.95 -26.23
N TYR A 71 32.27 24.40 -27.09
CA TYR A 71 31.74 23.06 -26.90
C TYR A 71 32.90 22.05 -26.78
N THR A 72 33.02 21.43 -25.61
CA THR A 72 33.91 20.30 -25.37
C THR A 72 33.04 19.11 -24.99
N ASN A 73 33.25 17.97 -25.66
CA ASN A 73 32.48 16.73 -25.48
C ASN A 73 32.30 16.42 -23.98
N GLY A 74 31.08 16.66 -23.46
CA GLY A 74 30.70 16.33 -22.08
C GLY A 74 30.24 17.49 -21.19
N PHE A 75 30.33 18.77 -21.61
CA PHE A 75 30.09 19.90 -20.69
C PHE A 75 28.66 20.42 -20.57
N ILE A 76 27.73 20.05 -21.45
CA ILE A 76 26.35 20.56 -21.42
C ILE A 76 25.40 19.43 -21.02
N SER A 77 25.43 19.10 -19.73
CA SER A 77 24.43 18.22 -19.09
C SER A 77 23.33 18.99 -18.37
N ILE A 78 23.33 20.33 -18.48
CA ILE A 78 22.56 21.19 -17.59
C ILE A 78 21.55 22.01 -18.39
N SER A 79 20.28 21.64 -18.18
CA SER A 79 19.06 22.39 -18.52
C SER A 79 18.65 22.44 -20.01
N ASP A 80 18.39 21.28 -20.61
CA ASP A 80 17.79 21.19 -21.95
C ASP A 80 16.36 21.78 -22.01
N ALA A 81 15.65 21.88 -20.87
CA ALA A 81 14.25 22.32 -20.82
C ALA A 81 14.00 23.79 -21.24
N HIS A 82 15.03 24.64 -21.21
CA HIS A 82 14.92 26.07 -21.56
C HIS A 82 15.55 26.41 -22.92
N ALA A 83 15.99 25.40 -23.68
CA ALA A 83 16.56 25.53 -25.03
C ALA A 83 15.91 24.51 -25.98
N PRO A 84 14.70 24.79 -26.51
CA PRO A 84 13.90 23.82 -27.27
C PRO A 84 14.61 23.31 -28.53
N THR A 85 15.50 24.11 -29.13
CA THR A 85 16.28 23.69 -30.29
C THR A 85 17.35 22.66 -29.92
N ALA A 86 18.00 22.84 -28.77
CA ALA A 86 18.97 21.88 -28.23
C ALA A 86 18.30 20.54 -27.88
N GLU A 87 17.13 20.60 -27.24
CA GLU A 87 16.36 19.41 -26.86
C GLU A 87 15.95 18.58 -28.08
N LYS A 88 15.42 19.22 -29.13
CA LYS A 88 15.04 18.54 -30.39
C LYS A 88 16.21 17.82 -31.05
N LEU A 89 17.37 18.48 -31.14
CA LEU A 89 18.58 17.88 -31.75
C LEU A 89 19.07 16.67 -30.94
N LYS A 90 19.01 16.76 -29.62
CA LYS A 90 19.38 15.65 -28.72
C LYS A 90 18.41 14.47 -28.82
N GLN A 91 17.11 14.73 -28.85
CA GLN A 91 16.07 13.69 -29.04
C GLN A 91 16.27 12.96 -30.38
N GLN A 92 16.52 13.69 -31.47
CA GLN A 92 16.82 13.09 -32.79
C GLN A 92 18.08 12.24 -32.75
N MET A 93 19.12 12.68 -32.04
CA MET A 93 20.36 11.93 -31.91
C MET A 93 20.18 10.63 -31.10
N GLU A 94 19.43 10.67 -30.00
CA GLU A 94 19.10 9.47 -29.21
C GLU A 94 18.20 8.50 -29.99
N GLU A 95 17.23 9.01 -30.76
CA GLU A 95 16.41 8.18 -31.65
C GLU A 95 17.28 7.44 -32.68
N LEU A 96 18.26 8.11 -33.29
CA LEU A 96 19.19 7.48 -34.23
C LEU A 96 20.12 6.47 -33.55
N LYS A 97 20.63 6.77 -32.36
CA LYS A 97 21.44 5.81 -31.58
C LYS A 97 20.65 4.55 -31.23
N SER A 98 19.36 4.68 -30.91
CA SER A 98 18.49 3.53 -30.61
C SER A 98 18.31 2.58 -31.82
N LYS A 99 18.43 3.10 -33.05
CA LYS A 99 18.33 2.32 -34.29
C LYS A 99 19.61 1.55 -34.62
N LEU A 100 20.74 1.82 -33.94
CA LEU A 100 21.99 1.10 -34.15
C LEU A 100 21.89 -0.33 -33.60
N LYS A 101 22.02 -1.32 -34.49
CA LYS A 101 22.11 -2.74 -34.09
C LYS A 101 23.57 -3.15 -33.90
N LYS A 102 23.88 -3.84 -32.81
CA LYS A 102 25.19 -4.50 -32.62
C LYS A 102 25.32 -5.62 -33.65
N LEU A 103 26.16 -5.43 -34.65
CA LEU A 103 26.39 -6.41 -35.71
C LEU A 103 27.53 -7.36 -35.34
N LYS A 104 27.29 -8.66 -35.48
CA LYS A 104 28.32 -9.70 -35.35
C LYS A 104 28.72 -10.18 -36.74
N LYS A 105 30.01 -10.08 -37.08
CA LYS A 105 30.52 -10.52 -38.38
C LYS A 105 30.30 -12.03 -38.53
N PRO A 106 29.65 -12.52 -39.60
CA PRO A 106 29.50 -13.95 -39.83
C PRO A 106 30.89 -14.56 -40.07
N THR A 107 31.34 -15.41 -39.16
CA THR A 107 32.58 -16.16 -39.31
C THR A 107 32.31 -17.44 -40.08
N TYR A 108 33.23 -17.80 -40.99
CA TYR A 108 33.11 -19.04 -41.76
C TYR A 108 32.92 -20.24 -40.83
N LYS A 109 33.70 -20.31 -39.73
CA LYS A 109 33.65 -21.33 -38.67
C LYS A 109 32.29 -21.48 -37.95
N GLY A 110 31.53 -20.39 -37.75
CA GLY A 110 30.25 -20.42 -37.02
C GLY A 110 29.10 -21.10 -37.79
N GLN A 111 29.27 -21.34 -39.09
CA GLN A 111 28.35 -22.11 -39.93
C GLN A 111 28.90 -23.52 -40.26
N VAL A 112 30.01 -23.93 -39.65
CA VAL A 112 30.70 -25.21 -39.90
C VAL A 112 30.27 -26.26 -38.88
N GLY A 113 29.00 -26.67 -38.96
CA GLY A 113 28.70 -28.08 -38.85
C GLY A 113 28.91 -28.69 -40.23
N ILE A 114 29.94 -29.51 -40.43
CA ILE A 114 29.88 -30.44 -41.55
C ILE A 114 28.90 -31.51 -41.10
N ASN A 115 27.63 -31.37 -41.45
CA ASN A 115 26.70 -32.51 -41.41
C ASN A 115 27.16 -33.48 -42.49
N TRP A 116 28.20 -34.24 -42.18
CA TRP A 116 28.65 -35.40 -42.95
C TRP A 116 27.46 -36.33 -43.18
N SER A 117 26.56 -36.43 -42.18
CA SER A 117 25.27 -37.09 -42.27
C SER A 117 24.47 -36.68 -43.52
N SER A 118 24.25 -35.38 -43.78
CA SER A 118 23.41 -34.95 -44.92
C SER A 118 24.07 -35.22 -46.28
N ALA A 119 25.38 -35.03 -46.38
CA ALA A 119 26.12 -35.31 -47.62
C ALA A 119 26.17 -36.82 -47.93
N LEU A 120 26.34 -37.63 -46.89
CA LEU A 120 26.37 -39.09 -46.98
C LEU A 120 24.97 -39.64 -47.31
N ILE A 121 23.91 -39.13 -46.68
CA ILE A 121 22.51 -39.48 -47.02
C ILE A 121 22.21 -39.16 -48.49
N THR A 122 22.59 -37.98 -48.97
CA THR A 122 22.31 -37.58 -50.37
C THR A 122 23.05 -38.47 -51.37
N ALA A 123 24.31 -38.84 -51.06
CA ALA A 123 25.09 -39.73 -51.91
C ALA A 123 24.53 -41.16 -51.93
N VAL A 124 24.12 -41.69 -50.77
CA VAL A 124 23.48 -43.02 -50.67
C VAL A 124 22.18 -43.05 -51.47
N VAL A 125 21.32 -42.04 -51.33
CA VAL A 125 20.06 -41.95 -52.08
C VAL A 125 20.31 -41.98 -53.60
N LEU A 126 21.28 -41.21 -54.10
CA LEU A 126 21.63 -41.19 -55.52
C LEU A 126 22.15 -42.55 -56.01
N VAL A 127 22.97 -43.24 -55.21
CA VAL A 127 23.50 -44.55 -55.59
C VAL A 127 22.41 -45.61 -55.60
N VAL A 128 21.50 -45.60 -54.63
CA VAL A 128 20.36 -46.53 -54.61
C VAL A 128 19.48 -46.32 -55.84
N ILE A 129 19.17 -45.07 -56.20
CA ILE A 129 18.28 -44.76 -57.34
C ILE A 129 18.90 -45.15 -58.68
N PHE A 130 20.19 -44.87 -58.90
CA PHE A 130 20.81 -45.04 -60.22
C PHE A 130 21.57 -46.35 -60.37
N ALA A 131 22.20 -46.83 -59.31
CA ALA A 131 23.16 -47.93 -59.41
C ALA A 131 22.50 -49.30 -59.18
N VAL A 132 21.46 -49.38 -58.33
CA VAL A 132 20.71 -50.63 -58.10
C VAL A 132 19.95 -51.10 -59.35
N PRO A 133 19.19 -50.25 -60.08
CA PRO A 133 18.53 -50.68 -61.31
C PRO A 133 19.54 -51.06 -62.39
N ALA A 134 20.64 -50.32 -62.53
CA ALA A 134 21.70 -50.63 -63.49
C ALA A 134 22.37 -51.97 -63.20
N PHE A 135 22.62 -52.27 -61.91
CA PHE A 135 23.19 -53.55 -61.49
C PHE A 135 22.26 -54.72 -61.78
N ILE A 136 20.95 -54.57 -61.53
CA ILE A 136 19.95 -55.59 -61.87
C ILE A 136 19.92 -55.86 -63.38
N VAL A 137 19.91 -54.81 -64.22
CA VAL A 137 19.91 -54.98 -65.68
C VAL A 137 21.19 -55.68 -66.18
N ILE A 138 22.35 -55.28 -65.68
CA ILE A 138 23.65 -55.84 -66.11
C ILE A 138 23.79 -57.32 -65.69
N THR A 139 23.37 -57.66 -64.47
CA THR A 139 23.47 -59.04 -63.95
C THR A 139 22.44 -59.98 -64.55
N CYS A 140 21.25 -59.49 -64.91
CA CYS A 140 20.23 -60.32 -65.56
C CYS A 140 20.47 -60.56 -67.06
N MET A 141 21.13 -59.63 -67.77
CA MET A 141 21.26 -59.73 -69.23
C MET A 141 22.56 -60.39 -69.71
N TRP A 142 23.65 -60.32 -68.94
CA TRP A 142 24.96 -60.82 -69.38
C TRP A 142 25.57 -61.64 -68.24
N SER A 143 25.85 -62.92 -68.47
CA SER A 143 26.46 -63.86 -67.51
C SER A 143 27.93 -63.52 -67.19
N TYR A 144 28.22 -62.26 -66.85
CA TYR A 144 29.54 -61.81 -66.42
C TYR A 144 29.82 -62.25 -64.97
N PRO A 145 31.08 -62.58 -64.62
CA PRO A 145 31.48 -62.74 -63.23
C PRO A 145 31.17 -61.47 -62.43
N VAL A 146 30.51 -61.66 -61.28
CA VAL A 146 29.98 -60.64 -60.36
C VAL A 146 31.00 -59.54 -59.98
N VAL A 147 32.30 -59.82 -60.14
CA VAL A 147 33.41 -58.90 -59.85
C VAL A 147 33.35 -57.61 -60.69
N VAL A 148 33.00 -57.69 -61.98
CA VAL A 148 33.01 -56.52 -62.88
C VAL A 148 31.90 -55.51 -62.56
N PRO A 149 30.62 -55.92 -62.35
CA PRO A 149 29.56 -55.04 -61.89
C PRO A 149 29.84 -54.38 -60.53
N CYS A 150 30.48 -55.10 -59.59
CA CYS A 150 30.85 -54.53 -58.29
C CYS A 150 31.90 -53.42 -58.39
N ALA A 151 32.92 -53.58 -59.24
CA ALA A 151 33.92 -52.54 -59.47
C ALA A 151 33.31 -51.26 -60.06
N LEU A 152 32.37 -51.40 -61.01
CA LEU A 152 31.61 -50.29 -61.58
C LEU A 152 30.74 -49.57 -60.53
N LEU A 153 30.07 -50.31 -59.63
CA LEU A 153 29.30 -49.72 -58.53
C LEU A 153 30.16 -48.89 -57.58
N VAL A 154 31.34 -49.39 -57.21
CA VAL A 154 32.29 -48.66 -56.35
C VAL A 154 32.77 -47.37 -57.03
N ALA A 155 33.06 -47.43 -58.34
CA ALA A 155 33.44 -46.26 -59.12
C ALA A 155 32.30 -45.23 -59.19
N ILE A 156 31.07 -45.66 -59.46
CA ILE A 156 29.88 -44.78 -59.47
C ILE A 156 29.67 -44.14 -58.11
N PHE A 157 29.78 -44.91 -57.01
CA PHE A 157 29.65 -44.40 -55.65
C PHE A 157 30.69 -43.31 -55.32
N ALA A 158 31.95 -43.53 -55.71
CA ALA A 158 33.01 -42.56 -55.51
C ALA A 158 32.73 -41.25 -56.28
N VAL A 159 32.24 -41.35 -57.52
CA VAL A 159 31.89 -40.19 -58.35
C VAL A 159 30.67 -39.44 -57.79
N THR A 160 29.61 -40.14 -57.36
CA THR A 160 28.42 -39.49 -56.76
C THR A 160 28.72 -38.85 -55.41
N MET A 161 29.61 -39.44 -54.60
CA MET A 161 30.14 -38.82 -53.38
C MET A 161 30.91 -37.53 -53.68
N PHE A 162 31.76 -37.55 -54.71
CA PHE A 162 32.53 -36.39 -55.12
C PHE A 162 31.63 -35.26 -55.64
N ILE A 163 30.64 -35.58 -56.48
CA ILE A 163 29.65 -34.61 -56.98
C ILE A 163 28.81 -34.03 -55.83
N SER A 164 28.34 -34.87 -54.90
CA SER A 164 27.58 -34.41 -53.72
C SER A 164 28.42 -33.50 -52.82
N PHE A 165 29.71 -33.80 -52.66
CA PHE A 165 30.65 -32.96 -51.94
C PHE A 165 30.84 -31.60 -52.62
N ILE A 166 30.97 -31.57 -53.95
CA ILE A 166 31.07 -30.33 -54.73
C ILE A 166 29.79 -29.50 -54.58
N ILE A 167 28.61 -30.10 -54.76
CA ILE A 167 27.31 -29.42 -54.64
C ILE A 167 27.16 -28.80 -53.24
N HIS A 168 27.52 -29.55 -52.19
CA HIS A 168 27.47 -29.04 -50.81
C HIS A 168 28.44 -27.89 -50.56
N ARG A 169 29.67 -27.99 -51.09
CA ARG A 169 30.68 -26.91 -51.02
C ARG A 169 30.21 -25.65 -51.74
N VAL A 170 29.61 -25.80 -52.93
CA VAL A 170 29.05 -24.69 -53.72
C VAL A 170 27.85 -24.06 -53.00
N GLY A 171 26.93 -24.87 -52.48
CA GLY A 171 25.78 -24.41 -51.68
C GLY A 171 26.20 -23.64 -50.43
N LYS A 172 27.23 -24.11 -49.71
CA LYS A 172 27.81 -23.40 -48.56
C LYS A 172 28.45 -22.07 -48.96
N ARG A 173 29.20 -22.04 -50.07
CA ARG A 173 29.78 -20.80 -50.60
C ARG A 173 28.69 -19.79 -50.94
N LYS A 174 27.55 -20.23 -51.48
CA LYS A 174 26.38 -19.39 -51.77
C LYS A 174 25.72 -18.85 -50.49
N ARG A 175 25.48 -19.69 -49.47
CA ARG A 175 24.93 -19.26 -48.17
C ARG A 175 25.83 -18.27 -47.45
N TYR A 176 27.15 -18.52 -47.45
CA TYR A 176 28.12 -17.58 -46.89
C TYR A 176 28.14 -16.24 -47.64
N LYS A 177 28.10 -16.27 -48.99
CA LYS A 177 27.98 -15.05 -49.80
C LYS A 177 26.71 -14.27 -49.48
N ASN A 178 25.57 -14.93 -49.33
CA ASN A 178 24.30 -14.30 -48.97
C ASN A 178 24.35 -13.69 -47.56
N ALA A 179 24.85 -14.43 -46.57
CA ALA A 179 25.03 -13.92 -45.21
C ALA A 179 26.02 -12.73 -45.14
N MET A 180 27.08 -12.76 -45.94
CA MET A 180 27.99 -11.62 -46.08
C MET A 180 27.36 -10.44 -46.81
N LYS A 181 26.49 -10.68 -47.80
CA LYS A 181 25.73 -9.62 -48.47
C LYS A 181 24.80 -8.93 -47.47
N GLU A 182 24.03 -9.68 -46.71
CA GLU A 182 23.14 -9.16 -45.66
C GLU A 182 23.92 -8.42 -44.55
N TYR A 183 25.09 -8.95 -44.13
CA TYR A 183 25.98 -8.26 -43.20
C TYR A 183 26.49 -6.93 -43.77
N ARG A 184 26.87 -6.89 -45.06
CA ARG A 184 27.31 -5.65 -45.73
C ARG A 184 26.19 -4.63 -45.83
N GLU A 185 24.98 -5.06 -46.16
CA GLU A 185 23.79 -4.18 -46.21
C GLU A 185 23.47 -3.60 -44.83
N LYS A 186 23.48 -4.43 -43.78
CA LYS A 186 23.31 -3.97 -42.39
C LYS A 186 24.44 -3.06 -41.92
N LEU A 187 25.69 -3.34 -42.31
CA LEU A 187 26.84 -2.49 -42.00
C LEU A 187 26.75 -1.15 -42.72
N ALA A 188 26.34 -1.13 -43.99
CA ALA A 188 26.11 0.09 -44.76
C ALA A 188 24.99 0.93 -44.12
N TYR A 189 23.91 0.30 -43.67
CA TYR A 189 22.84 0.97 -42.92
C TYR A 189 23.33 1.57 -41.60
N ASN A 190 24.09 0.82 -40.79
CA ASN A 190 24.70 1.35 -39.57
C ASN A 190 25.68 2.51 -39.87
N ASN A 191 26.45 2.43 -40.96
CA ASN A 191 27.34 3.50 -41.38
C ASN A 191 26.56 4.76 -41.77
N GLN A 192 25.45 4.62 -42.50
CA GLN A 192 24.55 5.73 -42.82
C GLN A 192 23.97 6.38 -41.56
N ILE A 193 23.54 5.60 -40.56
CA ILE A 193 23.09 6.14 -39.28
C ILE A 193 24.23 6.88 -38.57
N ASN A 194 25.43 6.33 -38.53
CA ASN A 194 26.59 6.99 -37.92
C ASN A 194 26.96 8.30 -38.62
N GLU A 195 26.83 8.38 -39.95
CA GLU A 195 27.01 9.63 -40.69
C GLU A 195 25.92 10.66 -40.34
N GLN A 196 24.66 10.23 -40.17
CA GLN A 196 23.58 11.11 -39.73
C GLN A 196 23.82 11.63 -38.30
N ILE A 197 24.27 10.77 -37.38
CA ILE A 197 24.65 11.16 -36.02
C ILE A 197 25.77 12.20 -36.06
N LYS A 198 26.83 11.99 -36.85
CA LYS A 198 27.92 12.97 -37.01
C LYS A 198 27.45 14.31 -37.57
N LYS A 199 26.51 14.30 -38.53
CA LYS A 199 25.92 15.53 -39.07
C LYS A 199 25.15 16.29 -38.00
N LEU A 200 24.36 15.59 -37.18
CA LEU A 200 23.62 16.16 -36.05
C LEU A 200 24.54 16.71 -34.96
N GLU A 201 25.61 15.98 -34.60
CA GLU A 201 26.64 16.46 -33.65
C GLU A 201 27.24 17.78 -34.15
N LYS A 202 27.57 17.86 -35.44
CA LYS A 202 28.13 19.07 -36.04
C LYS A 202 27.12 20.22 -36.09
N GLN A 203 25.84 19.93 -36.33
CA GLN A 203 24.75 20.93 -36.26
C GLN A 203 24.59 21.46 -34.84
N PHE A 204 24.63 20.59 -33.84
CA PHE A 204 24.55 20.96 -32.43
C PHE A 204 25.75 21.82 -32.01
N GLU A 205 26.97 21.41 -32.38
CA GLU A 205 28.21 22.16 -32.12
C GLU A 205 28.15 23.55 -32.76
N ASN A 206 27.72 23.65 -34.02
CA ASN A 206 27.53 24.94 -34.69
C ASN A 206 26.50 25.82 -33.98
N TYR A 207 25.39 25.24 -33.50
CA TYR A 207 24.33 25.95 -32.81
C TYR A 207 24.78 26.49 -31.43
N VAL A 208 25.56 25.71 -30.69
CA VAL A 208 26.19 26.14 -29.43
C VAL A 208 27.21 27.25 -29.69
N ASN A 209 28.12 27.04 -30.64
CA ASN A 209 29.21 27.97 -30.93
C ASN A 209 28.74 29.25 -31.64
N SER A 210 27.59 29.24 -32.32
CA SER A 210 27.03 30.43 -32.98
C SER A 210 26.38 31.41 -32.00
N GLY A 211 26.43 31.15 -30.68
CA GLY A 211 25.79 31.97 -29.65
C GLY A 211 24.26 31.88 -29.62
N LYS A 212 23.64 31.12 -30.54
CA LYS A 212 22.18 30.94 -30.62
C LYS A 212 21.63 30.21 -29.40
N TYR A 213 22.38 29.21 -28.91
CA TYR A 213 22.08 28.52 -27.66
C TYR A 213 22.02 29.48 -26.46
N VAL A 214 23.03 30.34 -26.32
CA VAL A 214 23.10 31.32 -25.23
C VAL A 214 21.96 32.33 -25.36
N ALA A 215 21.66 32.81 -26.57
CA ALA A 215 20.56 33.74 -26.81
C ALA A 215 19.18 33.15 -26.47
N GLU A 216 18.93 31.86 -26.77
CA GLU A 216 17.70 31.18 -26.34
C GLU A 216 17.59 31.10 -24.80
N LEU A 217 18.67 30.77 -24.12
CA LEU A 217 18.70 30.74 -22.66
C LEU A 217 18.50 32.14 -22.05
N GLU A 218 19.14 33.18 -22.59
CA GLU A 218 18.96 34.57 -22.15
C GLU A 218 17.52 35.07 -22.34
N ASN A 219 16.86 34.69 -23.44
CA ASN A 219 15.44 34.98 -23.63
C ASN A 219 14.56 34.29 -22.57
N ALA A 220 14.84 33.02 -22.27
CA ALA A 220 14.15 32.29 -21.21
C ALA A 220 14.41 32.91 -19.82
N GLU A 221 15.63 33.37 -19.57
CA GLU A 221 15.99 34.08 -18.34
C GLU A 221 15.21 35.39 -18.21
N GLN A 222 15.08 36.16 -19.30
CA GLN A 222 14.33 37.40 -19.33
C GLN A 222 12.84 37.18 -19.10
N GLU A 223 12.23 36.17 -19.73
CA GLU A 223 10.84 35.78 -19.50
C GLU A 223 10.61 35.42 -18.04
N LEU A 224 11.52 34.63 -17.46
CA LEU A 224 11.44 34.19 -16.09
C LEU A 224 11.64 35.35 -15.10
N SER A 225 12.52 36.30 -15.42
CA SER A 225 12.68 37.56 -14.67
C SER A 225 11.37 38.38 -14.67
N ASN A 226 10.72 38.54 -15.82
CA ASN A 226 9.43 39.25 -15.92
C ASN A 226 8.36 38.57 -15.05
N ARG A 227 8.27 37.23 -15.13
CA ARG A 227 7.36 36.44 -14.29
C ARG A 227 7.62 36.61 -12.80
N ILE A 228 8.90 36.69 -12.38
CA ILE A 228 9.27 36.98 -10.99
C ILE A 228 8.74 38.35 -10.57
N THR A 229 8.89 39.38 -11.40
CA THR A 229 8.40 40.74 -11.09
C THR A 229 6.88 40.77 -10.94
N GLU A 230 6.15 40.11 -11.84
CA GLU A 230 4.69 39.99 -11.77
C GLU A 230 4.25 39.27 -10.49
N LYS A 231 4.83 38.10 -10.21
CA LYS A 231 4.53 37.31 -9.01
C LYS A 231 4.90 38.02 -7.72
N GLN A 232 5.99 38.76 -7.71
CA GLN A 232 6.38 39.59 -6.57
C GLN A 232 5.34 40.70 -6.31
N THR A 233 4.78 41.28 -7.36
CA THR A 233 3.71 42.28 -7.25
C THR A 233 2.42 41.65 -6.70
N GLU A 234 2.05 40.44 -7.16
CA GLU A 234 0.91 39.68 -6.63
C GLU A 234 1.08 39.33 -5.14
N ALA A 235 2.26 38.85 -4.76
CA ALA A 235 2.58 38.51 -3.37
C ALA A 235 2.50 39.74 -2.47
N TYR A 236 3.03 40.89 -2.93
CA TYR A 236 2.93 42.15 -2.20
C TYR A 236 1.48 42.60 -2.00
N LYS A 237 0.65 42.58 -3.05
CA LYS A 237 -0.78 42.91 -2.96
C LYS A 237 -1.52 42.00 -1.99
N SER A 238 -1.24 40.70 -2.04
CA SER A 238 -1.85 39.71 -1.14
C SER A 238 -1.49 39.96 0.33
N ARG A 239 -0.22 40.29 0.59
CA ARG A 239 0.27 40.62 1.93
C ARG A 239 -0.27 41.95 2.46
N ALA A 240 -0.45 42.94 1.59
CA ALA A 240 -1.08 44.21 1.93
C ALA A 240 -2.55 44.02 2.33
N LEU A 241 -3.30 43.20 1.57
CA LEU A 241 -4.68 42.84 1.89
C LEU A 241 -4.76 42.10 3.23
N GLN A 242 -3.89 41.10 3.47
CA GLN A 242 -3.84 40.39 4.74
C GLN A 242 -3.69 41.37 5.93
N LYS A 243 -2.73 42.30 5.85
CA LYS A 243 -2.49 43.30 6.91
C LYS A 243 -3.68 44.22 7.13
N LEU A 244 -4.38 44.60 6.06
CA LEU A 244 -5.59 45.42 6.17
C LEU A 244 -6.69 44.69 6.94
N TYR A 245 -6.97 43.44 6.60
CA TYR A 245 -7.98 42.63 7.30
C TYR A 245 -7.59 42.31 8.74
N GLU A 246 -6.30 42.05 9.02
CA GLU A 246 -5.80 41.86 10.39
C GLU A 246 -6.02 43.10 11.24
N LYS A 247 -5.78 44.29 10.67
CA LYS A 247 -6.05 45.56 11.36
C LYS A 247 -7.54 45.76 11.64
N VAL A 248 -8.39 45.55 10.64
CA VAL A 248 -9.85 45.71 10.79
C VAL A 248 -10.42 44.74 11.83
N GLU A 249 -10.00 43.48 11.81
CA GLU A 249 -10.41 42.48 12.81
C GLU A 249 -9.99 42.91 14.22
N ALA A 250 -8.73 43.32 14.38
CA ALA A 250 -8.19 43.72 15.67
C ALA A 250 -8.90 44.96 16.23
N ASP A 251 -9.20 45.95 15.38
CA ASP A 251 -9.90 47.17 15.77
C ASP A 251 -11.35 46.87 16.19
N LYS A 252 -12.09 46.05 15.42
CA LYS A 252 -13.44 45.59 15.79
C LYS A 252 -13.44 44.79 17.09
N ARG A 253 -12.45 43.93 17.30
CA ARG A 253 -12.31 43.15 18.54
C ARG A 253 -12.06 44.05 19.75
N LYS A 254 -11.19 45.05 19.62
CA LYS A 254 -10.95 46.07 20.66
C LYS A 254 -12.23 46.86 20.95
N GLN A 255 -12.95 47.28 19.92
CA GLN A 255 -14.21 48.00 20.06
C GLN A 255 -15.27 47.14 20.77
N ALA A 256 -15.45 45.88 20.39
CA ALA A 256 -16.40 44.97 21.05
C ALA A 256 -16.07 44.77 22.54
N ALA A 257 -14.78 44.60 22.87
CA ALA A 257 -14.33 44.45 24.25
C ALA A 257 -14.55 45.73 25.08
N ALA A 258 -14.27 46.91 24.49
CA ALA A 258 -14.51 48.20 25.14
C ALA A 258 -16.01 48.45 25.36
N ASN A 259 -16.84 48.19 24.35
CA ASN A 259 -18.30 48.32 24.44
C ASN A 259 -18.87 47.39 25.50
N TYR A 260 -18.40 46.13 25.56
CA TYR A 260 -18.82 45.18 26.58
C TYR A 260 -18.48 45.66 27.99
N LYS A 261 -17.24 46.13 28.19
CA LYS A 261 -16.80 46.68 29.48
C LYS A 261 -17.66 47.88 29.90
N ASN A 262 -17.96 48.78 28.97
CA ASN A 262 -18.82 49.95 29.24
C ASN A 262 -20.25 49.54 29.60
N LEU A 263 -20.82 48.55 28.89
CA LEU A 263 -22.14 48.00 29.19
C LEU A 263 -22.19 47.37 30.58
N VAL A 264 -21.20 46.52 30.92
CA VAL A 264 -21.11 45.91 32.26
C VAL A 264 -21.03 47.00 33.33
N GLN A 265 -20.20 48.02 33.15
CA GLN A 265 -20.08 49.12 34.13
C GLN A 265 -21.36 49.94 34.27
N LYS A 266 -22.02 50.27 33.15
CA LYS A 266 -23.26 51.07 33.14
C LYS A 266 -24.42 50.36 33.82
N TYR A 267 -24.55 49.05 33.61
CA TYR A 267 -25.69 48.27 34.10
C TYR A 267 -25.40 47.46 35.37
N ALA A 268 -24.17 47.49 35.89
CA ALA A 268 -23.79 46.83 37.15
C ALA A 268 -24.72 47.15 38.34
N PRO A 269 -25.25 48.38 38.52
CA PRO A 269 -26.21 48.66 39.60
C PRO A 269 -27.57 47.95 39.44
N LEU A 270 -27.94 47.58 38.21
CA LEU A 270 -29.25 47.02 37.88
C LEU A 270 -29.22 45.49 37.84
N LEU A 271 -28.19 44.93 37.18
CA LEU A 271 -28.06 43.50 36.95
C LEU A 271 -26.60 43.09 37.02
N HIS A 272 -26.31 42.00 37.72
CA HIS A 272 -24.96 41.46 37.79
C HIS A 272 -24.57 40.80 36.45
N GLN A 273 -23.30 40.89 36.06
CA GLN A 273 -22.80 40.36 34.79
C GLN A 273 -23.10 38.86 34.60
N SER A 274 -23.11 38.09 35.69
CA SER A 274 -23.41 36.65 35.67
C SER A 274 -24.82 36.30 35.21
N ASP A 275 -25.72 37.29 35.19
CA ASP A 275 -27.14 37.09 34.91
C ASP A 275 -27.55 37.66 33.54
N PHE A 276 -26.57 38.19 32.78
CA PHE A 276 -26.82 38.76 31.45
C PHE A 276 -27.32 37.71 30.45
N ASP A 277 -26.92 36.45 30.60
CA ASP A 277 -27.42 35.33 29.80
C ASP A 277 -28.88 34.97 30.12
N LYS A 278 -29.41 35.46 31.24
CA LYS A 278 -30.80 35.28 31.68
C LYS A 278 -31.65 36.52 31.48
N LEU A 279 -31.13 37.55 30.83
CA LEU A 279 -31.82 38.81 30.58
C LEU A 279 -33.15 38.63 29.84
N ASP A 280 -33.21 37.72 28.87
CA ASP A 280 -34.46 37.42 28.14
C ASP A 280 -35.54 36.85 29.07
N TYR A 281 -35.17 36.03 30.06
CA TYR A 281 -36.11 35.51 31.05
C TYR A 281 -36.60 36.62 31.98
N ILE A 282 -35.69 37.48 32.46
CA ILE A 282 -36.05 38.65 33.28
C ILE A 282 -37.02 39.56 32.52
N LEU A 283 -36.74 39.87 31.26
CA LEU A 283 -37.62 40.67 30.40
C LEU A 283 -38.99 40.00 30.22
N TYR A 284 -39.02 38.70 29.98
CA TYR A 284 -40.27 37.93 29.91
C TYR A 284 -41.12 38.04 31.17
N LEU A 285 -40.52 38.02 32.36
CA LEU A 285 -41.25 38.18 33.62
C LEU A 285 -41.89 39.58 33.74
N PHE A 286 -41.19 40.62 33.30
CA PHE A 286 -41.74 41.97 33.25
C PHE A 286 -42.85 42.10 32.20
N ASP A 287 -42.63 41.59 30.98
CA ASP A 287 -43.60 41.64 29.87
C ASP A 287 -44.90 40.92 30.20
N THR A 288 -44.82 39.80 30.91
CA THR A 288 -45.99 39.03 31.32
C THR A 288 -46.62 39.49 32.63
N ASN A 289 -46.16 40.61 33.20
CA ASN A 289 -46.60 41.14 34.50
C ASN A 289 -46.50 40.12 35.64
N ARG A 290 -45.54 39.19 35.57
CA ARG A 290 -45.25 38.24 36.65
C ARG A 290 -44.37 38.83 37.75
N CYS A 291 -43.73 39.96 37.47
CA CYS A 291 -43.01 40.78 38.43
C CYS A 291 -43.26 42.28 38.17
N ASP A 292 -43.24 43.05 39.24
CA ASP A 292 -43.35 44.51 39.20
C ASP A 292 -42.02 45.22 39.48
N THR A 293 -41.10 44.54 40.16
CA THR A 293 -39.80 45.09 40.54
C THR A 293 -38.63 44.21 40.12
N MET A 294 -37.45 44.80 39.95
CA MET A 294 -36.22 44.06 39.61
C MET A 294 -35.89 43.01 40.68
N ARG A 295 -36.18 43.33 41.94
CA ARG A 295 -35.98 42.42 43.07
C ARG A 295 -36.82 41.15 42.93
N GLU A 296 -38.10 41.27 42.57
CA GLU A 296 -38.97 40.11 42.33
C GLU A 296 -38.50 39.28 41.14
N ALA A 297 -38.09 39.92 40.05
CA ALA A 297 -37.58 39.22 38.88
C ALA A 297 -36.31 38.41 39.22
N LEU A 298 -35.39 38.99 39.99
CA LEU A 298 -34.18 38.31 40.45
C LEU A 298 -34.48 37.17 41.44
N LEU A 299 -35.46 37.33 42.33
CA LEU A 299 -35.90 36.26 43.23
C LEU A 299 -36.47 35.07 42.45
N GLN A 300 -37.30 35.32 41.44
CA GLN A 300 -37.82 34.26 40.57
C GLN A 300 -36.71 33.58 39.76
N LEU A 301 -35.74 34.36 39.27
CA LEU A 301 -34.56 33.82 38.59
C LEU A 301 -33.73 32.92 39.52
N ASP A 302 -33.50 33.33 40.76
CA ASP A 302 -32.74 32.54 41.74
C ASP A 302 -33.49 31.26 42.14
N GLU A 303 -34.82 31.32 42.26
CA GLU A 303 -35.66 30.15 42.45
C GLU A 303 -35.53 29.17 41.29
N GLN A 304 -35.58 29.66 40.05
CA GLN A 304 -35.37 28.84 38.87
C GLN A 304 -33.96 28.21 38.86
N LYS A 305 -32.91 29.00 39.12
CA LYS A 305 -31.53 28.50 39.22
C LYS A 305 -31.37 27.44 40.32
N ARG A 306 -32.12 27.57 41.41
CA ARG A 306 -32.14 26.57 42.49
C ARG A 306 -32.83 25.29 42.02
N ASN A 307 -33.98 25.40 41.36
CA ASN A 307 -34.70 24.26 40.82
C ASN A 307 -33.86 23.51 39.78
N ASP A 308 -33.21 24.22 38.85
CA ASP A 308 -32.33 23.62 37.85
C ASP A 308 -31.16 22.86 38.50
N ARG A 309 -30.54 23.43 39.55
CA ARG A 309 -29.48 22.75 40.33
C ARG A 309 -29.98 21.51 41.05
N ILE A 310 -31.18 21.56 41.63
CA ILE A 310 -31.81 20.40 42.27
C ILE A 310 -32.07 19.31 41.24
N VAL A 311 -32.65 19.65 40.09
CA VAL A 311 -32.92 18.71 38.99
C VAL A 311 -31.62 18.09 38.47
N SER A 312 -30.56 18.87 38.25
CA SER A 312 -29.25 18.34 37.85
C SER A 312 -28.70 17.36 38.88
N SER A 313 -28.73 17.74 40.16
CA SER A 313 -28.25 16.89 41.25
C SER A 313 -29.04 15.58 41.36
N ILE A 314 -30.35 15.62 41.15
CA ILE A 314 -31.22 14.43 41.10
C ILE A 314 -30.83 13.54 39.93
N ASN A 315 -30.64 14.11 38.73
CA ASN A 315 -30.25 13.35 37.54
C ASN A 315 -28.87 12.70 37.71
N GLU A 316 -27.91 13.42 38.30
CA GLU A 316 -26.59 12.91 38.63
C GLU A 316 -26.66 11.78 39.66
N ALA A 317 -27.44 11.95 40.73
CA ALA A 317 -27.66 10.91 41.74
C ALA A 317 -28.35 9.68 41.15
N GLN A 318 -29.36 9.86 40.29
CA GLN A 318 -30.05 8.78 39.59
C GLN A 318 -29.07 7.99 38.71
N SER A 319 -28.22 8.70 37.95
CA SER A 319 -27.18 8.08 37.12
C SER A 319 -26.19 7.27 37.97
N TYR A 320 -25.76 7.84 39.09
CA TYR A 320 -24.85 7.19 40.04
C TYR A 320 -25.47 5.92 40.65
N ILE A 321 -26.72 6.00 41.12
CA ILE A 321 -27.46 4.85 41.66
C ILE A 321 -27.61 3.76 40.60
N SER A 322 -28.04 4.12 39.39
CA SER A 322 -28.21 3.16 38.29
C SER A 322 -26.91 2.44 37.95
N THR A 323 -25.81 3.20 37.87
CA THR A 323 -24.47 2.65 37.60
C THR A 323 -24.03 1.68 38.70
N ASN A 324 -24.23 2.04 39.96
CA ASN A 324 -23.87 1.19 41.09
C ASN A 324 -24.73 -0.07 41.20
N ILE A 325 -26.03 0.02 40.94
CA ILE A 325 -26.92 -1.15 40.88
C ILE A 325 -26.46 -2.09 39.76
N THR A 326 -26.22 -1.57 38.56
CA THR A 326 -25.75 -2.35 37.41
C THR A 326 -24.44 -3.06 37.74
N LYS A 327 -23.48 -2.35 38.34
CA LYS A 327 -22.20 -2.92 38.76
C LYS A 327 -22.38 -4.01 39.83
N SER A 328 -23.23 -3.76 40.82
CA SER A 328 -23.47 -4.70 41.93
C SER A 328 -24.15 -5.99 41.43
N ILE A 329 -25.13 -5.87 40.53
CA ILE A 329 -25.77 -7.02 39.87
C ILE A 329 -24.77 -7.77 39.00
N GLY A 330 -23.90 -7.06 38.28
CA GLY A 330 -22.80 -7.67 37.51
C GLY A 330 -21.89 -8.52 38.40
N THR A 331 -21.36 -7.93 39.48
CA THR A 331 -20.51 -8.64 40.45
C THR A 331 -21.22 -9.82 41.11
N LEU A 332 -22.51 -9.67 41.46
CA LEU A 332 -23.30 -10.77 42.00
C LEU A 332 -23.44 -11.90 40.99
N GLY A 333 -23.74 -11.57 39.73
CA GLY A 333 -23.81 -12.53 38.63
C GLY A 333 -22.51 -13.30 38.44
N ASP A 334 -21.36 -12.62 38.52
CA ASP A 334 -20.05 -13.25 38.42
C ASP A 334 -19.75 -14.15 39.62
N ASN A 335 -20.08 -13.72 40.85
CA ASN A 335 -19.94 -14.54 42.04
C ASN A 335 -20.80 -15.82 41.97
N ILE A 336 -22.04 -15.72 41.48
CA ILE A 336 -22.93 -16.88 41.30
C ILE A 336 -22.34 -17.84 40.26
N ARG A 337 -21.84 -17.34 39.12
CA ARG A 337 -21.20 -18.18 38.10
C ARG A 337 -19.97 -18.90 38.66
N HIS A 338 -19.13 -18.21 39.42
CA HIS A 338 -17.96 -18.81 40.05
C HIS A 338 -18.34 -19.89 41.08
N ALA A 339 -19.34 -19.63 41.91
CA ALA A 339 -19.83 -20.61 42.88
C ALA A 339 -20.40 -21.86 42.18
N LEU A 340 -21.19 -21.67 41.11
CA LEU A 340 -21.75 -22.78 40.32
C LEU A 340 -20.65 -23.59 39.63
N ALA A 341 -19.63 -22.93 39.07
CA ALA A 341 -18.47 -23.62 38.50
C ALA A 341 -17.72 -24.43 39.56
N GLY A 342 -17.52 -23.86 40.76
CA GLY A 342 -16.91 -24.56 41.89
C GLY A 342 -17.70 -25.80 42.33
N VAL A 343 -19.02 -25.68 42.43
CA VAL A 343 -19.92 -26.81 42.74
C VAL A 343 -19.86 -27.87 41.64
N ALA A 344 -19.87 -27.47 40.36
CA ALA A 344 -19.78 -28.40 39.25
C ALA A 344 -18.47 -29.20 39.27
N CYS A 345 -17.32 -28.56 39.52
CA CYS A 345 -16.05 -29.24 39.69
C CYS A 345 -16.05 -30.19 40.89
N ALA A 346 -16.55 -29.76 42.05
CA ALA A 346 -16.61 -30.59 43.25
C ALA A 346 -17.53 -31.82 43.05
N PHE A 347 -18.62 -31.66 42.31
CA PHE A 347 -19.51 -32.75 41.95
C PHE A 347 -18.83 -33.75 41.01
N ASP A 348 -18.15 -33.27 39.97
CA ASP A 348 -17.42 -34.12 39.03
C ASP A 348 -16.31 -34.93 39.74
N ASP A 349 -15.55 -34.28 40.63
CA ASP A 349 -14.54 -34.94 41.46
C ASP A 349 -15.15 -36.00 42.38
N SER A 350 -16.30 -35.72 42.98
CA SER A 350 -17.04 -36.68 43.81
C SER A 350 -17.49 -37.90 43.01
N VAL A 351 -18.09 -37.69 41.82
CA VAL A 351 -18.52 -38.77 40.92
C VAL A 351 -17.31 -39.61 40.49
N ARG A 352 -16.22 -38.97 40.08
CA ARG A 352 -14.99 -39.65 39.68
C ARG A 352 -14.40 -40.48 40.82
N THR A 353 -14.34 -39.92 42.03
CA THR A 353 -13.82 -40.61 43.22
C THR A 353 -14.70 -41.80 43.60
N ASN A 354 -16.01 -41.62 43.59
CA ASN A 354 -16.96 -42.69 43.88
C ASN A 354 -16.87 -43.82 42.85
N ASN A 355 -16.76 -43.50 41.56
CA ASN A 355 -16.59 -44.49 40.50
C ASN A 355 -15.27 -45.27 40.65
N ALA A 356 -14.18 -44.59 41.01
CA ALA A 356 -12.90 -45.27 41.29
C ALA A 356 -13.01 -46.21 42.50
N MET A 357 -13.67 -45.77 43.59
CA MET A 357 -13.89 -46.61 44.77
C MET A 357 -14.79 -47.82 44.44
N LEU A 358 -15.85 -47.62 43.66
CA LEU A 358 -16.71 -48.72 43.19
C LEU A 358 -15.92 -49.70 42.33
N GLY A 359 -15.10 -49.22 41.39
CA GLY A 359 -14.21 -50.07 40.59
C GLY A 359 -13.25 -50.89 41.44
N ALA A 360 -12.65 -50.28 42.47
CA ALA A 360 -11.78 -51.00 43.41
C ALA A 360 -12.52 -52.07 44.21
N LYS A 361 -13.75 -51.78 44.68
CA LYS A 361 -14.59 -52.76 45.38
C LYS A 361 -14.99 -53.93 44.47
N ILE A 362 -15.30 -53.66 43.20
CA ILE A 362 -15.58 -54.71 42.21
C ILE A 362 -14.36 -55.60 42.02
N ALA A 363 -13.17 -55.03 41.79
CA ALA A 363 -11.94 -55.80 41.65
C ALA A 363 -11.60 -56.64 42.91
N GLN A 364 -11.88 -56.10 44.10
CA GLN A 364 -11.72 -56.84 45.36
C GLN A 364 -12.69 -58.02 45.45
N LEU A 365 -13.95 -57.83 45.07
CA LEU A 365 -14.96 -58.90 45.01
C LEU A 365 -14.55 -59.98 44.01
N GLU A 366 -14.11 -59.60 42.81
CA GLU A 366 -13.62 -60.55 41.79
C GLU A 366 -12.45 -61.39 42.30
N SER A 367 -11.47 -60.75 42.96
CA SER A 367 -10.33 -61.45 43.58
C SER A 367 -10.76 -62.41 44.70
N SER A 368 -11.70 -61.98 45.55
CA SER A 368 -12.28 -62.81 46.61
C SER A 368 -13.03 -64.01 46.05
N PHE A 369 -13.88 -63.81 45.03
CA PHE A 369 -14.58 -64.89 44.35
C PHE A 369 -13.62 -65.87 43.70
N LYS A 370 -12.61 -65.39 42.98
CA LYS A 370 -11.58 -66.25 42.38
C LYS A 370 -10.88 -67.11 43.44
N THR A 371 -10.44 -66.50 44.53
CA THR A 371 -9.78 -67.20 45.64
C THR A 371 -10.69 -68.24 46.28
N ASN A 372 -11.97 -67.92 46.48
CA ASN A 372 -12.95 -68.85 47.06
C ASN A 372 -13.27 -70.02 46.11
N ILE A 373 -13.38 -69.76 44.80
CA ILE A 373 -13.54 -70.80 43.78
C ILE A 373 -12.31 -71.69 43.76
N ASP A 374 -11.10 -71.13 43.70
CA ASP A 374 -9.85 -71.89 43.72
C ASP A 374 -9.74 -72.77 44.98
N LYS A 375 -10.09 -72.23 46.15
CA LYS A 375 -10.12 -72.97 47.41
C LYS A 375 -11.14 -74.11 47.37
N SER A 376 -12.35 -73.85 46.87
CA SER A 376 -13.42 -74.87 46.77
C SER A 376 -13.04 -75.96 45.78
N CYS A 377 -12.48 -75.61 44.63
CA CYS A 377 -11.94 -76.55 43.65
C CYS A 377 -10.84 -77.42 44.27
N LYS A 378 -9.90 -76.82 45.02
CA LYS A 378 -8.84 -77.57 45.71
C LYS A 378 -9.40 -78.56 46.74
N GLN A 379 -10.36 -78.13 47.57
CA GLN A 379 -11.03 -79.01 48.53
C GLN A 379 -11.79 -80.15 47.84
N LEU A 380 -12.41 -79.88 46.69
CA LEU A 380 -13.14 -80.87 45.91
C LEU A 380 -12.19 -81.90 45.27
N VAL A 381 -11.03 -81.45 44.76
CA VAL A 381 -9.95 -82.35 44.29
C VAL A 381 -9.43 -83.21 45.44
N GLU A 382 -9.10 -82.61 46.59
CA GLU A 382 -8.64 -83.34 47.78
C GLU A 382 -9.69 -84.38 48.25
N SER A 383 -10.98 -84.05 48.18
CA SER A 383 -12.07 -84.98 48.54
C SER A 383 -12.23 -86.13 47.53
N ILE A 384 -12.02 -85.86 46.23
CA ILE A 384 -12.01 -86.90 45.20
C ILE A 384 -10.82 -87.85 45.39
N ASP A 385 -9.63 -87.29 45.69
CA ASP A 385 -8.43 -88.07 45.97
C ASP A 385 -8.61 -88.94 47.23
N SER A 386 -9.19 -88.40 48.31
CA SER A 386 -9.50 -89.19 49.51
C SER A 386 -10.52 -90.29 49.24
N LEU A 387 -11.59 -90.01 48.46
CA LEU A 387 -12.57 -91.02 48.10
C LEU A 387 -11.94 -92.14 47.25
N SER A 388 -11.12 -91.77 46.25
CA SER A 388 -10.40 -92.73 45.40
C SER A 388 -9.47 -93.64 46.21
N THR A 389 -8.76 -93.08 47.19
CA THR A 389 -7.91 -93.87 48.10
C THR A 389 -8.72 -94.77 49.02
N GLU A 390 -9.84 -94.30 49.57
CA GLU A 390 -10.76 -95.13 50.37
C GLU A 390 -11.37 -96.27 49.54
N THR A 391 -11.82 -95.99 48.32
CA THR A 391 -12.35 -97.03 47.41
C THR A 391 -11.29 -98.08 47.06
N ASN A 392 -10.03 -97.66 46.86
CA ASN A 392 -8.93 -98.60 46.65
C ASN A 392 -8.61 -99.44 47.89
N VAL A 393 -8.76 -98.88 49.10
CA VAL A 393 -8.64 -99.61 50.36
C VAL A 393 -9.79 -100.59 50.53
N ASP A 394 -11.04 -100.21 50.23
CA ASP A 394 -12.19 -101.10 50.31
C ASP A 394 -12.11 -102.24 49.29
N VAL A 395 -11.67 -101.97 48.05
CA VAL A 395 -11.37 -103.03 47.06
C VAL A 395 -10.26 -103.96 47.57
N TYR A 396 -9.27 -103.43 48.28
CA TYR A 396 -8.21 -104.24 48.89
C TYR A 396 -8.72 -105.08 50.08
N ILE A 397 -9.64 -104.54 50.90
CA ILE A 397 -10.27 -105.25 52.02
C ILE A 397 -11.22 -106.33 51.51
N ASP A 398 -12.07 -106.04 50.52
CA ASP A 398 -12.98 -107.03 49.92
C ASP A 398 -12.21 -108.16 49.22
N ASN A 399 -11.12 -107.84 48.51
CA ASN A 399 -10.25 -108.88 47.95
C ASN A 399 -9.58 -109.75 49.02
N LYS A 400 -9.40 -109.26 50.26
CA LYS A 400 -8.92 -110.06 51.40
C LYS A 400 -10.01 -110.84 52.12
N ARG A 401 -11.29 -110.47 51.97
CA ARG A 401 -12.42 -111.16 52.62
C ARG A 401 -13.00 -112.30 51.78
N ILE A 402 -12.66 -112.36 50.49
CA ILE A 402 -13.13 -113.36 49.52
C ILE A 402 -12.02 -114.39 49.17
N GLY A 403 -10.85 -114.33 49.84
CA GLY A 403 -9.69 -115.21 49.58
C GLY A 403 -9.27 -116.05 50.77
#